data_AF-A0A255QK83-F1
#
_entry.id   AF-A0A255QK83-F1
#
_cell.length_a   1.000
_cell.length_b   1.000
_cell.length_c   1.000
_cell.angle_alpha   90.00
_cell.angle_beta   90.00
_cell.angle_gamma   90.00
#
_symmetry.space_group_name_H-M   'P 1'
#
loop_
_entity.id
_entity.type
_entity.pdbx_description
1 polymer ?
#
loop_
_entity_poly.entity_id
_entity_poly.type
_entity_poly.pdbx_seq_one_letter_code
_entity_poly.pdbx_strand_id
1 'polypeptide(L)'
;MSEQEFSDRVRQLRNLVVMAFADGSLGEREVDFVAQRCHELGLGEAELSQAIRYGLGDDAALELPTEGPQREALLVDLIKMMAADGVLDENEKRLFALAAAKMEVGAERLNQLLDETLGSMD
;
A
#
# COMPACT_ATOMS: atom_id res chain seq x y z
N MET A 1 -6.78 13.98 16.13
CA MET A 1 -7.09 13.07 15.02
C MET A 1 -8.59 13.01 14.89
N SER A 2 -9.10 13.38 13.73
CA SER A 2 -10.52 13.21 13.39
C SER A 2 -10.83 11.74 13.09
N GLU A 3 -12.10 11.36 13.21
CA GLU A 3 -12.56 10.00 12.85
C GLU A 3 -12.29 9.68 11.37
N GLN A 4 -12.36 10.70 10.50
CA GLN A 4 -12.09 10.57 9.07
C GLN A 4 -10.62 10.19 8.80
N GLU A 5 -9.67 10.95 9.37
CA GLU A 5 -8.23 10.68 9.21
C GLU A 5 -7.84 9.28 9.73
N PHE A 6 -8.45 8.83 10.83
CA PHE A 6 -8.22 7.48 11.34
C PHE A 6 -8.73 6.42 10.38
N SER A 7 -9.95 6.61 9.85
CA SER A 7 -10.56 5.70 8.88
C SER A 7 -9.72 5.57 7.59
N ASP A 8 -9.17 6.68 7.11
CA ASP A 8 -8.32 6.71 5.91
C ASP A 8 -7.01 5.94 6.11
N ARG A 9 -6.38 6.10 7.28
CA ARG A 9 -5.16 5.36 7.64
C ARG A 9 -5.42 3.84 7.74
N VAL A 10 -6.55 3.45 8.31
CA VAL A 10 -6.94 2.02 8.37
C VAL A 10 -7.16 1.45 6.97
N ARG A 11 -7.81 2.20 6.06
CA ARG A 11 -7.94 1.79 4.65
C ARG A 11 -6.59 1.66 3.96
N GLN A 12 -5.70 2.62 4.17
CA GLN A 12 -4.34 2.58 3.63
C GLN A 12 -3.59 1.33 4.09
N LEU A 13 -3.62 1.01 5.39
CA LEU A 13 -3.00 -0.20 5.93
C LEU A 13 -3.61 -1.47 5.32
N ARG A 14 -4.93 -1.54 5.16
CA ARG A 14 -5.61 -2.69 4.52
C ARG A 14 -5.14 -2.88 3.08
N ASN A 15 -5.07 -1.80 2.30
CA ASN A 15 -4.63 -1.90 0.91
C ASN A 15 -3.20 -2.43 0.81
N LEU A 16 -2.31 -2.02 1.71
CA LEU A 16 -0.94 -2.55 1.76
C LEU A 16 -0.94 -4.05 2.04
N VAL A 17 -1.74 -4.50 3.00
CA VAL A 17 -1.85 -5.92 3.30
C VAL A 17 -2.42 -6.72 2.12
N VAL A 18 -3.47 -6.23 1.47
CA VAL A 18 -4.07 -6.90 0.29
C VAL A 18 -3.03 -7.06 -0.82
N MET A 19 -2.19 -6.04 -1.04
CA MET A 19 -1.12 -6.09 -2.04
C MET A 19 -0.05 -7.11 -1.65
N ALA A 20 0.36 -7.11 -0.39
CA ALA A 20 1.38 -8.01 0.12
C ALA A 20 0.91 -9.48 0.22
N PHE A 21 -0.37 -9.76 0.00
CA PHE A 21 -0.92 -11.12 -0.13
C PHE A 21 -1.24 -11.49 -1.59
N ALA A 22 -0.93 -10.63 -2.57
CA ALA A 22 -1.31 -10.82 -3.96
C ALA A 22 -0.74 -12.08 -4.62
N ASP A 23 0.40 -12.56 -4.14
CA ASP A 23 1.09 -13.78 -4.57
C ASP A 23 0.62 -15.03 -3.80
N GLY A 24 -0.21 -14.86 -2.77
CA GLY A 24 -0.71 -15.91 -1.89
C GLY A 24 0.12 -16.17 -0.63
N SER A 25 1.19 -15.42 -0.39
CA SER A 25 2.00 -15.57 0.83
C SER A 25 2.69 -14.28 1.26
N LEU A 26 2.55 -13.91 2.54
CA LEU A 26 3.28 -12.79 3.11
C LEU A 26 4.67 -13.24 3.60
N GLY A 27 5.72 -12.80 2.94
CA GLY A 27 7.10 -13.00 3.34
C GLY A 27 7.52 -12.10 4.51
N GLU A 28 8.67 -12.42 5.12
CA GLU A 28 9.22 -11.71 6.29
C GLU A 28 9.43 -10.20 6.02
N ARG A 29 9.88 -9.86 4.81
CA ARG A 29 10.12 -8.47 4.38
C ARG A 29 8.81 -7.67 4.26
N GLU A 30 7.76 -8.28 3.75
CA GLU A 30 6.46 -7.62 3.64
C GLU A 30 5.78 -7.48 5.00
N VAL A 31 5.94 -8.46 5.89
CA VAL A 31 5.53 -8.35 7.30
C VAL A 31 6.20 -7.14 7.95
N ASP A 32 7.52 -7.02 7.83
CA ASP A 32 8.29 -5.92 8.41
C ASP A 32 7.84 -4.57 7.84
N PHE A 33 7.62 -4.49 6.53
CA PHE A 33 7.15 -3.27 5.88
C PHE A 33 5.75 -2.86 6.37
N VAL A 34 4.80 -3.80 6.41
CA VAL A 34 3.44 -3.53 6.87
C VAL A 34 3.44 -3.13 8.36
N ALA A 35 4.25 -3.78 9.19
CA ALA A 35 4.39 -3.45 10.61
C ALA A 35 4.97 -2.05 10.80
N GLN A 36 6.02 -1.69 10.04
CA GLN A 36 6.59 -0.34 10.05
C GLN A 36 5.55 0.70 9.61
N ARG A 37 4.83 0.46 8.51
CA ARG A 37 3.78 1.38 8.03
C ARG A 37 2.65 1.53 9.03
N CYS A 38 2.24 0.47 9.72
CA CYS A 38 1.28 0.54 10.81
C CYS A 38 1.73 1.54 11.89
N HIS A 39 3.00 1.46 12.30
CA HIS A 39 3.58 2.38 13.28
C HIS A 39 3.63 3.82 12.76
N GLU A 40 4.05 4.05 11.52
CA GLU A 40 4.13 5.37 10.90
C GLU A 40 2.76 6.04 10.71
N LEU A 41 1.72 5.24 10.48
CA LEU A 41 0.32 5.70 10.43
C LEU A 41 -0.26 5.98 11.83
N GLY A 42 0.45 5.64 12.90
CA GLY A 42 -0.02 5.78 14.29
C GLY A 42 -1.14 4.79 14.64
N LEU A 43 -1.16 3.63 13.98
CA LEU A 43 -2.10 2.55 14.22
C LEU A 43 -1.49 1.51 15.17
N GLY A 44 -2.35 0.78 15.88
CA GLY A 44 -1.94 -0.24 16.84
C GLY A 44 -1.97 -1.66 16.27
N GLU A 45 -1.56 -2.60 17.11
CA GLU A 45 -1.55 -4.03 16.79
C GLU A 45 -2.95 -4.58 16.46
N ALA A 46 -3.99 -3.99 17.03
CA ALA A 46 -5.38 -4.37 16.77
C ALA A 46 -5.76 -4.07 15.31
N GLU A 47 -5.43 -2.88 14.80
CA GLU A 47 -5.67 -2.49 13.41
C GLU A 47 -4.81 -3.30 12.45
N LEU A 48 -3.55 -3.56 12.78
CA LEU A 48 -2.67 -4.43 12.01
C LEU A 48 -3.23 -5.84 11.89
N SER A 49 -3.63 -6.44 13.01
CA SER A 49 -4.23 -7.77 13.05
C SER A 49 -5.53 -7.83 12.25
N GLN A 50 -6.32 -6.75 12.25
CA GLN A 50 -7.55 -6.67 11.46
C GLN A 50 -7.24 -6.54 9.97
N ALA A 51 -6.23 -5.77 9.60
CA ALA A 51 -5.79 -5.63 8.22
C ALA A 51 -5.27 -6.97 7.67
N ILE A 52 -4.41 -7.68 8.42
CA ILE A 52 -3.91 -9.03 8.08
C ILE A 52 -5.06 -10.00 7.87
N ARG A 53 -6.02 -10.06 8.81
CA ARG A 53 -7.21 -10.91 8.67
C ARG A 53 -8.05 -10.58 7.44
N TYR A 54 -8.14 -9.29 7.08
CA TYR A 54 -8.86 -8.86 5.89
C TYR A 54 -8.16 -9.33 4.61
N GLY A 55 -6.84 -9.14 4.48
CA GLY A 55 -6.09 -9.57 3.31
C GLY A 55 -6.04 -11.08 3.10
N LEU A 56 -6.16 -11.86 4.18
CA LEU A 56 -6.29 -13.33 4.11
C LEU A 56 -7.70 -13.82 3.72
N GLY A 57 -8.70 -12.95 3.72
CA GLY A 57 -10.08 -13.32 3.40
C GLY A 57 -10.36 -13.33 1.89
N ASP A 58 -11.32 -14.14 1.46
CA ASP A 58 -11.73 -14.23 0.04
C ASP A 58 -12.33 -12.92 -0.52
N ASP A 59 -12.80 -12.02 0.37
CA ASP A 59 -13.36 -10.71 0.02
C ASP A 59 -12.32 -9.57 0.03
N ALA A 60 -11.04 -9.90 0.10
CA ALA A 60 -9.94 -8.94 0.06
C ALA A 60 -9.94 -8.15 -1.25
N ALA A 61 -10.13 -6.84 -1.17
CA ALA A 61 -10.13 -5.95 -2.33
C ALA A 61 -9.45 -4.61 -1.98
N LEU A 62 -8.85 -3.99 -2.99
CA LEU A 62 -8.29 -2.65 -2.86
C LEU A 62 -9.41 -1.61 -2.71
N GLU A 63 -9.46 -0.97 -1.55
CA GLU A 63 -10.32 0.17 -1.26
C GLU A 63 -9.58 1.46 -1.64
N LEU A 64 -9.65 1.84 -2.92
CA LEU A 64 -8.91 3.00 -3.42
C LEU A 64 -9.49 4.31 -2.86
N PRO A 65 -8.64 5.21 -2.33
CA PRO A 65 -9.09 6.48 -1.81
C PRO A 65 -9.59 7.40 -2.93
N THR A 66 -10.58 8.23 -2.60
CA THR A 66 -11.17 9.16 -3.56
C THR A 66 -10.42 10.48 -3.63
N GLU A 67 -9.66 10.85 -2.60
CA GLU A 67 -8.94 12.13 -2.51
C GLU A 67 -7.52 12.04 -3.09
N GLY A 68 -7.12 13.08 -3.82
CA GLY A 68 -5.80 13.17 -4.48
C GLY A 68 -4.60 12.89 -3.55
N PRO A 69 -4.46 13.59 -2.41
CA PRO A 69 -3.32 13.38 -1.50
C PRO A 69 -3.25 11.94 -0.95
N GLN A 70 -4.41 11.32 -0.72
CA GLN A 70 -4.50 9.96 -0.19
C GLN A 70 -4.16 8.91 -1.27
N ARG A 71 -4.54 9.16 -2.53
CA ARG A 71 -4.14 8.35 -3.68
C ARG A 71 -2.63 8.35 -3.85
N GLU A 72 -2.01 9.53 -3.77
CA GLU A 72 -0.55 9.66 -3.86
C GLU A 72 0.15 8.97 -2.68
N ALA A 73 -0.35 9.15 -1.45
CA ALA A 73 0.22 8.49 -0.28
C ALA A 73 0.15 6.95 -0.38
N LEU A 74 -0.96 6.42 -0.88
CA LEU A 74 -1.08 4.98 -1.15
C LEU A 74 -0.08 4.54 -2.23
N LEU A 75 0.01 5.26 -3.36
CA LEU A 75 0.96 4.93 -4.43
C LEU A 75 2.41 4.95 -3.97
N VAL A 76 2.80 5.94 -3.17
CA VAL A 76 4.15 6.02 -2.58
C VAL A 76 4.43 4.81 -1.70
N ASP A 77 3.49 4.41 -0.84
CA ASP A 77 3.69 3.24 0.00
C ASP A 77 3.79 1.95 -0.80
N LEU A 78 3.01 1.83 -1.88
CA LEU A 78 3.15 0.72 -2.82
C LEU A 78 4.54 0.75 -3.45
N ILE A 79 5.03 1.90 -3.91
CA ILE A 79 6.39 2.02 -4.47
C ILE A 79 7.47 1.67 -3.47
N LYS A 80 7.32 2.05 -2.19
CA LYS A 80 8.28 1.68 -1.15
C LYS A 80 8.27 0.18 -0.85
N MET A 81 7.09 -0.44 -0.82
CA MET A 81 6.96 -1.89 -0.72
C MET A 81 7.67 -2.57 -1.90
N MET A 82 7.46 -2.06 -3.12
CA MET A 82 8.10 -2.54 -4.35
C MET A 82 9.63 -2.38 -4.33
N ALA A 83 10.15 -1.31 -3.75
CA ALA A 83 11.58 -1.04 -3.68
C ALA A 83 12.29 -1.86 -2.58
N ALA A 84 11.61 -2.17 -1.48
CA ALA A 84 12.15 -2.97 -0.38
C ALA A 84 12.51 -4.40 -0.82
N ASP A 85 11.79 -4.94 -1.80
CA ASP A 85 12.01 -6.32 -2.27
C ASP A 85 12.93 -6.42 -3.51
N GLY A 86 13.11 -5.32 -4.24
CA GLY A 86 13.98 -5.22 -5.42
C GLY A 86 13.52 -6.04 -6.64
N VAL A 87 12.53 -6.92 -6.48
CA VAL A 87 11.94 -7.74 -7.54
C VAL A 87 10.45 -7.90 -7.26
N LEU A 88 9.62 -7.14 -7.96
CA LEU A 88 8.18 -7.41 -8.03
C LEU A 88 7.89 -8.68 -8.84
N ASP A 89 7.00 -9.52 -8.32
CA ASP A 89 6.35 -10.54 -9.15
C ASP A 89 5.34 -9.88 -10.11
N GLU A 90 5.03 -10.54 -11.22
CA GLU A 90 4.14 -10.04 -12.25
C GLU A 90 2.72 -9.76 -11.74
N ASN A 91 2.28 -10.46 -10.68
CA ASN A 91 0.98 -10.25 -10.06
C ASN A 91 0.89 -8.90 -9.35
N GLU A 92 1.91 -8.54 -8.58
CA GLU A 92 1.98 -7.28 -7.86
C GLU A 92 2.10 -6.09 -8.81
N LYS A 93 2.89 -6.22 -9.89
CA LYS A 93 2.97 -5.18 -10.95
C LYS A 93 1.62 -4.91 -11.58
N ARG A 94 0.87 -5.97 -11.87
CA ARG A 94 -0.49 -5.85 -12.45
C ARG A 94 -1.44 -5.16 -11.49
N LEU A 95 -1.41 -5.52 -10.21
CA LEU A 95 -2.24 -4.89 -9.19
C LEU A 95 -1.88 -3.42 -8.96
N PHE A 96 -0.60 -3.09 -8.92
CA PHE A 96 -0.12 -1.71 -8.86
C PHE A 96 -0.59 -0.91 -10.09
N ALA A 97 -0.40 -1.44 -11.30
CA ALA A 97 -0.85 -0.79 -12.52
C ALA A 97 -2.38 -0.60 -12.55
N LEU A 98 -3.14 -1.58 -12.05
CA LEU A 98 -4.60 -1.48 -11.93
C LEU A 98 -5.01 -0.39 -10.92
N ALA A 99 -4.33 -0.33 -9.78
CA ALA A 99 -4.58 0.68 -8.76
C ALA A 99 -4.27 2.09 -9.28
N ALA A 100 -3.10 2.28 -9.91
CA ALA A 100 -2.70 3.55 -10.52
C ALA A 100 -3.68 4.01 -11.62
N ALA A 101 -4.10 3.08 -12.49
CA ALA A 101 -5.07 3.38 -13.54
C ALA A 101 -6.44 3.79 -12.97
N LYS A 102 -6.93 3.08 -11.93
CA LYS A 102 -8.20 3.40 -11.27
C LYS A 102 -8.17 4.71 -10.48
N MET A 103 -7.00 5.12 -9.99
CA MET A 103 -6.80 6.38 -9.28
C MET A 103 -6.65 7.58 -10.23
N GLU A 104 -6.73 7.37 -11.56
CA GLU A 104 -6.61 8.40 -12.60
C GLU A 104 -5.34 9.26 -12.44
N VAL A 105 -4.30 8.69 -11.85
CA VAL A 105 -3.01 9.36 -11.72
C VAL A 105 -2.33 9.32 -13.08
N GLY A 106 -2.10 10.50 -13.66
CA GLY A 106 -1.43 10.62 -14.95
C GLY A 106 -0.06 9.96 -14.94
N ALA A 107 0.33 9.33 -16.04
CA ALA A 107 1.60 8.61 -16.15
C ALA A 107 2.81 9.48 -15.80
N GLU A 108 2.77 10.76 -16.13
CA GLU A 108 3.80 11.74 -15.76
C GLU A 108 3.94 11.89 -14.24
N ARG A 109 2.81 12.03 -13.52
CA ARG A 109 2.81 12.13 -12.05
C ARG A 109 3.25 10.82 -11.41
N LEU A 110 2.82 9.68 -11.96
CA LEU A 110 3.25 8.36 -11.48
C LEU A 110 4.78 8.19 -11.61
N ASN A 111 5.36 8.58 -12.75
CA ASN A 111 6.80 8.54 -12.95
C ASN A 111 7.54 9.48 -11.99
N GLN A 112 7.00 10.69 -11.74
CA GLN A 112 7.57 11.58 -10.72
C GLN A 112 7.56 10.94 -9.33
N LEU A 113 6.45 10.30 -8.92
CA LEU A 113 6.37 9.60 -7.63
C LEU A 113 7.37 8.44 -7.55
N LEU A 114 7.57 7.71 -8.66
CA LEU A 114 8.60 6.66 -8.75
C LEU A 114 10.01 7.24 -8.56
N ASP A 115 10.33 8.31 -9.29
CA ASP A 115 11.64 8.97 -9.22
C ASP A 115 11.90 9.57 -7.83
N GLU A 116 10.92 10.25 -7.24
CA GLU A 116 10.99 10.82 -5.89
C GLU A 116 11.21 9.74 -4.83
N THR A 117 10.51 8.61 -4.96
CA THR A 117 10.55 7.54 -3.96
C THR A 117 11.79 6.67 -4.08
N LEU A 118 12.25 6.36 -5.29
CA LEU A 118 13.44 5.53 -5.53
C LEU A 118 14.73 6.35 -5.42
N GLY A 119 14.73 7.60 -5.88
CA GLY A 119 15.89 8.50 -5.80
C GLY A 119 16.19 9.03 -4.40
N SER A 120 15.30 8.79 -3.43
CA SER A 120 15.52 9.13 -2.01
C SER A 120 16.03 7.95 -1.17
N MET A 121 16.28 6.78 -1.78
CA MET A 121 16.81 5.59 -1.09
C MET A 121 18.35 5.48 -1.10
N ASP A 122 19.07 6.56 -1.46
CA ASP A 122 20.54 6.66 -1.40
C ASP A 122 21.09 6.92 0.02
#